data_AF-A0A377TLF0-F1
#
_entry.id   AF-A0A377TLF0-F1
#
_cell.length_a   1.000
_cell.length_b   1.000
_cell.length_c   1.000
_cell.angle_alpha   90.00
_cell.angle_beta   90.00
_cell.angle_gamma   90.00
#
_symmetry.space_group_name_H-M   'P 1'
#
loop_
_entity.id
_entity.type
_entity.pdbx_description
1 polymer ?
#
loop_
_entity_poly.entity_id
_entity_poly.type
_entity_poly.pdbx_seq_one_letter_code
_entity_poly.pdbx_strand_id
1 'polypeptide(L)'
;MFVWPTRQQRWNWLSTATLKTAPGSQAAYSNLAFDLLADALSTAAGKPYPQLFEEQITRPLGMKDTTFTPSPDQCQRLMIPEKGASPCNNTLAAIGSGGVYSTPGDMMRWMQQFLSSDFYTRSQQADRMQTLIYQRNQLTRVIGMDVPGRADALGLGWVYMKPKNGHPGDYSENRRRRRVYHLYGDESAG
;
A
#
# COMPACT_ATOMS: atom_id res chain seq x y z
N MET A 1 -14.26 3.66 -7.75
CA MET A 1 -13.07 4.47 -8.07
C MET A 1 -12.68 5.36 -6.89
N PHE A 2 -11.38 5.48 -6.59
CA PHE A 2 -10.85 6.25 -5.47
C PHE A 2 -10.63 7.75 -5.81
N VAL A 3 -11.71 8.49 -6.03
CA VAL A 3 -11.68 9.93 -6.38
C VAL A 3 -12.09 10.86 -5.24
N TRP A 4 -12.28 10.32 -4.03
CA TRP A 4 -12.71 11.06 -2.86
C TRP A 4 -12.12 10.45 -1.58
N PRO A 5 -11.81 11.26 -0.53
CA PRO A 5 -11.89 12.73 -0.46
C PRO A 5 -10.72 13.44 -1.14
N THR A 6 -10.93 14.68 -1.61
CA THR A 6 -9.85 15.53 -2.14
C THR A 6 -8.94 16.05 -1.02
N ARG A 7 -7.74 16.54 -1.36
CA ARG A 7 -6.81 17.17 -0.39
C ARG A 7 -7.51 18.25 0.42
N GLN A 8 -8.18 19.20 -0.23
CA GLN A 8 -8.88 20.28 0.48
C GLN A 8 -9.93 19.76 1.46
N GLN A 9 -10.71 18.74 1.07
CA GLN A 9 -11.72 18.13 1.94
C GLN A 9 -11.08 17.42 3.15
N ARG A 10 -9.95 16.72 2.96
CA ARG A 10 -9.19 16.11 4.07
C ARG A 10 -8.75 17.14 5.08
N TRP A 11 -8.17 18.25 4.63
CA TRP A 11 -7.65 19.31 5.51
C TRP A 11 -8.76 20.11 6.19
N ASN A 12 -9.88 20.37 5.52
CA ASN A 12 -11.06 20.99 6.13
C ASN A 12 -11.68 20.13 7.23
N TRP A 13 -11.69 18.81 7.05
CA TRP A 13 -12.14 17.90 8.10
C TRP A 13 -11.13 17.83 9.24
N LEU A 14 -9.83 17.72 8.93
CA LEU A 14 -8.77 17.57 9.93
C LEU A 14 -8.71 18.74 10.91
N SER A 15 -9.01 19.96 10.47
CA SER A 15 -9.00 21.17 11.32
C SER A 15 -10.03 21.15 12.45
N THR A 16 -11.04 20.29 12.36
CA THR A 16 -12.11 20.14 13.38
C THR A 16 -12.10 18.76 14.04
N ALA A 17 -11.26 17.84 13.55
CA ALA A 17 -11.20 16.48 14.06
C ALA A 17 -10.46 16.41 15.40
N THR A 18 -10.95 15.57 16.30
CA THR A 18 -10.31 15.27 17.59
C THR A 18 -9.82 13.83 17.64
N LEU A 19 -8.70 13.62 18.35
CA LEU A 19 -8.17 12.28 18.57
C LEU A 19 -9.05 11.53 19.57
N LYS A 20 -9.54 10.36 19.17
CA LYS A 20 -10.35 9.48 20.04
C LYS A 20 -9.50 8.67 21.02
N THR A 21 -8.21 8.53 20.75
CA THR A 21 -7.26 7.67 21.46
C THR A 21 -5.88 8.30 21.43
N ALA A 22 -5.07 8.06 22.46
CA ALA A 22 -3.68 8.53 22.48
C ALA A 22 -2.88 7.96 21.28
N PRO A 23 -2.05 8.74 20.58
CA PRO A 23 -1.18 8.23 19.53
C PRO A 23 -0.31 7.06 20.01
N GLY A 24 -0.13 6.05 19.15
CA GLY A 24 0.67 4.86 19.48
C GLY A 24 0.01 3.85 20.43
N SER A 25 -1.14 4.17 21.05
CA SER A 25 -1.83 3.24 21.96
C SER A 25 -2.69 2.18 21.26
N GLN A 26 -3.12 2.46 20.03
CA GLN A 26 -3.95 1.59 19.19
C GLN A 26 -3.49 1.65 17.75
N ALA A 27 -3.63 0.54 17.02
CA ALA A 27 -3.45 0.49 15.58
C ALA A 27 -4.77 0.25 14.88
N ALA A 28 -5.12 1.09 13.92
CA ALA A 28 -6.31 0.95 13.10
C ALA A 28 -5.99 1.27 11.64
N TYR A 29 -6.38 0.37 10.74
CA TYR A 29 -6.21 0.59 9.30
C TYR A 29 -6.97 1.85 8.85
N SER A 30 -6.27 2.80 8.21
CA SER A 30 -6.84 4.09 7.84
C SER A 30 -6.27 4.60 6.51
N ASN A 31 -7.09 4.52 5.44
CA ASN A 31 -6.74 5.14 4.16
C ASN A 31 -6.51 6.66 4.32
N LEU A 32 -7.36 7.33 5.10
CA LEU A 32 -7.25 8.77 5.34
C LEU A 32 -5.89 9.16 5.95
N ALA A 33 -5.36 8.36 6.88
CA ALA A 33 -4.06 8.61 7.49
C ALA A 33 -2.92 8.50 6.46
N PHE A 34 -2.99 7.54 5.55
CA PHE A 34 -2.01 7.40 4.47
C PHE A 34 -2.10 8.55 3.45
N ASP A 35 -3.30 9.00 3.10
CA ASP A 35 -3.45 10.17 2.21
C ASP A 35 -2.96 11.47 2.86
N LEU A 36 -3.16 11.65 4.18
CA LEU A 36 -2.58 12.75 4.94
C LEU A 36 -1.06 12.67 5.04
N LEU A 37 -0.49 11.46 5.14
CA LEU A 37 0.96 11.25 5.08
C LEU A 37 1.52 11.68 3.73
N ALA A 38 0.87 11.32 2.63
CA ALA A 38 1.27 11.75 1.29
C ALA A 38 1.20 13.28 1.13
N ASP A 39 0.17 13.92 1.68
CA ASP A 39 0.06 15.38 1.72
C ASP A 39 1.23 16.01 2.51
N ALA A 40 1.57 15.46 3.68
CA ALA A 40 2.68 15.93 4.50
C ALA A 40 4.04 15.78 3.80
N LEU A 41 4.28 14.64 3.14
CA LEU A 41 5.50 14.40 2.35
C LEU A 41 5.61 15.38 1.18
N SER A 42 4.50 15.65 0.48
CA SER A 42 4.46 16.65 -0.59
C SER A 42 4.82 18.05 -0.08
N THR A 43 4.26 18.45 1.06
CA THR A 43 4.58 19.73 1.70
C THR A 43 6.04 19.79 2.14
N ALA A 44 6.54 18.75 2.81
CA ALA A 44 7.93 18.70 3.29
C ALA A 44 8.96 18.74 2.15
N ALA A 45 8.65 18.08 1.02
CA ALA A 45 9.52 18.05 -0.15
C ALA A 45 9.37 19.28 -1.07
N GLY A 46 8.40 20.17 -0.80
CA GLY A 46 8.12 21.35 -1.63
C GLY A 46 7.68 21.01 -3.06
N LYS A 47 7.18 19.79 -3.32
CA LYS A 47 6.80 19.32 -4.66
C LYS A 47 5.55 18.45 -4.63
N PRO A 48 4.78 18.36 -5.73
CA PRO A 48 3.65 17.44 -5.82
C PRO A 48 4.05 16.00 -5.51
N TYR A 49 3.23 15.28 -4.74
CA TYR A 49 3.52 13.88 -4.40
C TYR A 49 3.75 12.98 -5.63
N PRO A 50 3.00 13.08 -6.77
CA PRO A 50 3.29 12.26 -7.94
C PRO A 50 4.72 12.45 -8.46
N GLN A 51 5.22 13.70 -8.44
CA GLN A 51 6.59 14.01 -8.82
C GLN A 51 7.59 13.40 -7.83
N LEU A 52 7.34 13.52 -6.52
CA LEU A 52 8.19 12.88 -5.50
C LEU A 52 8.23 11.36 -5.68
N PHE A 53 7.07 10.73 -5.90
CA PHE A 53 6.95 9.29 -6.12
C PHE A 53 7.69 8.85 -7.39
N GLU A 54 7.58 9.62 -8.47
CA GLU A 54 8.32 9.36 -9.69
C GLU A 54 9.83 9.45 -9.48
N GLU A 55 10.31 10.55 -8.90
CA GLU A 55 11.72 10.81 -8.71
C GLU A 55 12.41 9.80 -7.79
N GLN A 56 11.71 9.35 -6.75
CA GLN A 56 12.28 8.50 -5.70
C GLN A 56 12.04 7.01 -5.92
N ILE A 57 10.98 6.63 -6.65
CA ILE A 57 10.56 5.22 -6.78
C ILE A 57 10.49 4.79 -8.25
N THR A 58 9.55 5.31 -9.03
CA THR A 58 9.25 4.69 -10.33
C THR A 58 10.35 4.92 -11.37
N ARG A 59 10.94 6.12 -11.41
CA ARG A 59 11.99 6.44 -12.38
C ARG A 59 13.31 5.68 -12.09
N PRO A 60 13.85 5.64 -10.87
CA PRO A 60 15.05 4.84 -10.56
C PRO A 60 14.87 3.34 -10.85
N LEU A 61 13.66 2.81 -10.66
CA LEU A 61 13.36 1.40 -10.87
C LEU A 61 12.91 1.06 -12.30
N GLY A 62 12.73 2.08 -13.15
CA GLY A 62 12.25 1.91 -14.53
C GLY A 62 10.80 1.42 -14.63
N MET A 63 9.95 1.76 -13.65
CA MET A 63 8.53 1.38 -13.57
C MET A 63 7.65 2.32 -14.42
N LYS A 64 7.68 2.15 -15.75
CA LYS A 64 7.09 3.10 -16.72
C LYS A 64 5.56 3.11 -16.75
N ASP A 65 4.93 2.04 -16.29
CA ASP A 65 3.47 1.89 -16.26
C ASP A 65 2.90 2.02 -14.84
N THR A 66 3.65 2.65 -13.94
CA THR A 66 3.25 2.89 -12.55
C THR A 66 2.95 4.36 -12.31
N THR A 67 1.68 4.71 -12.12
CA THR A 67 1.23 6.12 -12.08
C THR A 67 -0.10 6.30 -11.32
N PHE A 68 -0.40 7.55 -10.96
CA PHE A 68 -1.71 7.99 -10.45
C PHE A 68 -2.59 8.61 -11.54
N THR A 69 -2.01 8.95 -12.68
CA THR A 69 -2.67 9.66 -13.78
C THR A 69 -2.43 8.90 -15.09
N PRO A 70 -3.11 7.76 -15.30
CA PRO A 70 -2.89 6.92 -16.46
C PRO A 70 -3.26 7.64 -17.76
N SER A 71 -2.45 7.46 -18.82
CA SER A 71 -2.77 7.92 -20.17
C SER A 71 -3.91 7.09 -20.79
N PRO A 72 -4.54 7.55 -21.89
CA PRO A 72 -5.53 6.76 -22.62
C PRO A 72 -5.01 5.37 -23.02
N ASP A 73 -3.76 5.28 -23.50
CA ASP A 73 -3.12 4.02 -23.88
C ASP A 73 -2.86 3.09 -22.69
N GLN A 74 -2.55 3.66 -21.51
CA GLN A 74 -2.46 2.90 -20.26
C GLN A 74 -3.84 2.38 -19.83
N CYS A 75 -4.87 3.21 -19.94
CA CYS A 75 -6.23 2.83 -19.61
C CYS A 75 -6.78 1.71 -20.51
N GLN A 76 -6.40 1.67 -21.79
CA GLN A 76 -6.79 0.58 -22.71
C GLN A 76 -6.23 -0.80 -22.29
N ARG A 77 -5.12 -0.82 -21.56
CA ARG A 77 -4.50 -2.06 -21.05
C ARG A 77 -4.99 -2.45 -19.66
N LEU A 78 -5.87 -1.67 -19.05
CA LEU A 78 -6.37 -1.97 -17.71
C LEU A 78 -7.23 -3.24 -17.76
N MET A 79 -6.87 -4.24 -16.96
CA MET A 79 -7.66 -5.47 -16.85
C MET A 79 -9.08 -5.14 -16.38
N ILE A 80 -10.07 -5.66 -17.11
CA ILE A 80 -11.49 -5.45 -16.80
C ILE A 80 -11.92 -6.49 -15.78
N PRO A 81 -12.44 -6.09 -14.60
CA PRO A 81 -12.95 -7.04 -13.63
C PRO A 81 -14.28 -7.64 -14.10
N GLU A 82 -14.56 -8.88 -13.71
CA GLU A 82 -15.82 -9.56 -14.01
C GLU A 82 -17.04 -8.76 -13.55
N LYS A 83 -16.92 -8.01 -12.44
CA LYS A 83 -17.99 -7.16 -11.89
C LYS A 83 -17.44 -5.85 -11.35
N GLY A 84 -18.23 -4.78 -11.53
CA GLY A 84 -17.96 -3.49 -10.90
C GLY A 84 -16.75 -2.75 -11.48
N ALA A 85 -16.55 -2.83 -12.79
CA ALA A 85 -15.53 -2.05 -13.48
C ALA A 85 -15.70 -0.57 -13.13
N SER A 86 -14.70 -0.02 -12.46
CA SER A 86 -14.58 1.42 -12.34
C SER A 86 -13.98 1.95 -13.64
N PRO A 87 -14.32 3.18 -14.05
CA PRO A 87 -13.62 3.82 -15.16
C PRO A 87 -12.11 3.88 -14.89
N CYS A 88 -11.31 4.18 -15.91
CA CYS A 88 -9.91 4.52 -15.71
C CYS A 88 -9.79 6.05 -15.67
N ASN A 89 -9.52 6.61 -14.48
CA ASN A 89 -9.34 8.05 -14.29
C ASN A 89 -8.15 8.31 -13.35
N ASN A 90 -7.82 9.58 -13.18
CA ASN A 90 -6.86 10.03 -12.17
C ASN A 90 -7.35 9.69 -10.75
N THR A 91 -6.44 9.14 -9.94
CA THR A 91 -6.70 8.65 -8.58
C THR A 91 -5.97 9.48 -7.51
N LEU A 92 -5.64 10.74 -7.84
CA LEU A 92 -4.93 11.68 -6.98
C LEU A 92 -5.63 11.94 -5.62
N ALA A 93 -6.92 11.63 -5.51
CA ALA A 93 -7.62 11.74 -4.24
C ALA A 93 -7.18 10.68 -3.22
N ALA A 94 -6.78 9.47 -3.66
CA ALA A 94 -6.30 8.38 -2.81
C ALA A 94 -4.79 8.11 -3.00
N ILE A 95 -4.04 9.19 -3.14
CA ILE A 95 -2.64 9.18 -3.55
C ILE A 95 -1.70 8.48 -2.57
N GLY A 96 -2.04 8.45 -1.28
CA GLY A 96 -1.26 7.75 -0.26
C GLY A 96 -1.81 6.36 0.06
N SER A 97 -3.11 6.12 -0.18
CA SER A 97 -3.80 4.94 0.36
C SER A 97 -4.07 3.80 -0.62
N GLY A 98 -4.21 4.08 -1.92
CA GLY A 98 -4.54 3.02 -2.89
C GLY A 98 -4.71 3.44 -4.34
N GLY A 99 -4.30 4.65 -4.72
CA GLY A 99 -4.52 5.19 -6.06
C GLY A 99 -3.55 4.68 -7.14
N VAL A 100 -2.48 3.96 -6.80
CA VAL A 100 -1.43 3.60 -7.76
C VAL A 100 -1.94 2.56 -8.77
N TYR A 101 -1.85 2.88 -10.05
CA TYR A 101 -1.88 1.91 -11.15
C TYR A 101 -0.48 1.35 -11.36
N SER A 102 -0.37 0.07 -11.74
CA SER A 102 0.91 -0.57 -12.07
C SER A 102 0.69 -1.80 -12.96
N THR A 103 1.76 -2.44 -13.39
CA THR A 103 1.75 -3.71 -14.12
C THR A 103 2.49 -4.79 -13.32
N PRO A 104 2.26 -6.09 -13.61
CA PRO A 104 3.04 -7.16 -12.99
C PRO A 104 4.56 -6.98 -13.17
N GLY A 105 5.00 -6.53 -14.35
CA GLY A 105 6.41 -6.30 -14.65
C GLY A 105 7.03 -5.17 -13.82
N ASP A 106 6.30 -4.07 -13.62
CA ASP A 106 6.75 -2.97 -12.76
C ASP A 106 6.77 -3.38 -11.29
N MET A 107 5.72 -4.07 -10.82
CA MET A 107 5.65 -4.56 -9.44
C MET A 107 6.77 -5.54 -9.12
N MET A 108 7.18 -6.38 -10.07
CA MET A 108 8.36 -7.25 -9.91
C MET A 108 9.64 -6.44 -9.67
N ARG A 109 9.86 -5.35 -10.43
CA ARG A 109 11.04 -4.47 -10.24
C ARG A 109 11.06 -3.83 -8.85
N TRP A 110 9.89 -3.44 -8.36
CA TRP A 110 9.73 -2.91 -7.00
C TRP A 110 9.96 -3.98 -5.93
N MET A 111 9.34 -5.15 -6.05
CA MET A 111 9.50 -6.26 -5.09
C MET A 111 10.95 -6.74 -5.01
N GLN A 112 11.67 -6.75 -6.14
CA GLN A 112 13.08 -7.14 -6.17
C GLN A 112 13.97 -6.28 -5.26
N GLN A 113 13.57 -5.04 -4.93
CA GLN A 113 14.33 -4.17 -4.01
C GLN A 113 14.42 -4.74 -2.59
N PHE A 114 13.51 -5.63 -2.21
CA PHE A 114 13.43 -6.20 -0.86
C PHE A 114 13.97 -7.63 -0.78
N LEU A 115 14.34 -8.22 -1.91
CA LEU A 115 14.76 -9.62 -2.00
C LEU A 115 16.22 -9.69 -2.41
N SER A 116 17.00 -10.49 -1.69
CA SER A 116 18.33 -10.91 -2.14
C SER A 116 18.20 -12.22 -2.91
N SER A 117 18.92 -12.33 -4.01
CA SER A 117 19.16 -13.59 -4.71
C SER A 117 20.60 -13.62 -5.21
N ASP A 118 21.03 -14.74 -5.81
CA ASP A 118 22.37 -14.89 -6.37
C ASP A 118 22.71 -13.84 -7.45
N PHE A 119 21.67 -13.24 -8.05
CA PHE A 119 21.80 -12.26 -9.13
C PHE A 119 21.35 -10.84 -8.75
N TYR A 120 20.67 -10.68 -7.61
CA TYR A 120 20.12 -9.40 -7.18
C TYR A 120 20.45 -9.11 -5.72
N THR A 121 21.09 -7.97 -5.49
CA THR A 121 21.33 -7.48 -4.14
C THR A 121 20.13 -6.66 -3.68
N ARG A 122 19.57 -7.01 -2.51
CA ARG A 122 18.56 -6.21 -1.82
C ARG A 122 19.05 -4.78 -1.58
N SER A 123 18.15 -3.81 -1.66
CA SER A 123 18.47 -2.40 -1.42
C SER A 123 19.00 -2.18 0.00
N GLN A 124 20.01 -1.32 0.15
CA GLN A 124 20.53 -0.92 1.47
C GLN A 124 19.46 -0.21 2.34
N GLN A 125 18.39 0.32 1.72
CA GLN A 125 17.29 0.94 2.45
C GLN A 125 16.22 -0.07 2.89
N ALA A 126 16.27 -1.32 2.41
CA ALA A 126 15.19 -2.28 2.63
C ALA A 126 14.98 -2.61 4.12
N ASP A 127 16.04 -2.66 4.93
CA ASP A 127 15.92 -2.85 6.38
C ASP A 127 15.20 -1.69 7.07
N ARG A 128 15.50 -0.45 6.66
CA ARG A 128 14.79 0.73 7.15
C ARG A 128 13.33 0.71 6.73
N MET A 129 13.06 0.35 5.48
CA MET A 129 11.70 0.28 4.94
C MET A 129 10.86 -0.84 5.58
N GLN A 130 11.48 -1.91 6.07
CA GLN A 130 10.82 -3.04 6.74
C GLN A 130 10.95 -3.00 8.27
N THR A 131 11.33 -1.85 8.84
CA THR A 131 11.46 -1.67 10.28
C THR A 131 10.11 -1.82 10.98
N LEU A 132 10.05 -2.68 12.01
CA LEU A 132 8.90 -2.91 12.85
C LEU A 132 8.88 -1.89 14.00
N ILE A 133 7.94 -0.96 13.96
CA ILE A 133 7.87 0.16 14.92
C ILE A 133 7.03 -0.21 16.15
N TYR A 134 5.90 -0.88 15.94
CA TYR A 134 4.97 -1.26 17.00
C TYR A 134 4.87 -2.78 17.10
N GLN A 135 5.17 -3.32 18.27
CA GLN A 135 4.87 -4.70 18.62
C GLN A 135 3.41 -4.80 19.07
N ARG A 136 2.73 -5.92 18.76
CA ARG A 136 1.31 -6.10 19.10
C ARG A 136 1.05 -5.93 20.59
N ASN A 137 1.97 -6.39 21.45
CA ASN A 137 1.84 -6.29 22.91
C ASN A 137 1.93 -4.86 23.45
N GLN A 138 2.42 -3.89 22.66
CA GLN A 138 2.41 -2.47 23.01
C GLN A 138 1.06 -1.80 22.72
N LEU A 139 0.19 -2.48 21.96
CA LEU A 139 -1.08 -1.92 21.48
C LEU A 139 -2.25 -2.48 22.29
N THR A 140 -3.10 -1.59 22.78
CA THR A 140 -4.33 -1.96 23.48
C THR A 140 -5.39 -2.54 22.54
N ARG A 141 -5.34 -2.17 21.25
CA ARG A 141 -6.26 -2.65 20.22
C ARG A 141 -5.62 -2.62 18.83
N VAL A 142 -5.96 -3.62 18.02
CA VAL A 142 -5.57 -3.73 16.61
C VAL A 142 -6.84 -3.92 15.77
N ILE A 143 -7.15 -2.96 14.89
CA ILE A 143 -8.41 -2.92 14.14
C ILE A 143 -8.13 -3.02 12.65
N GLY A 144 -8.61 -4.11 12.04
CA GLY A 144 -8.56 -4.30 10.60
C GLY A 144 -7.15 -4.50 10.04
N MET A 145 -6.14 -4.74 10.88
CA MET A 145 -4.77 -5.11 10.48
C MET A 145 -4.55 -6.62 10.40
N ASP A 146 -5.48 -7.41 10.96
CA ASP A 146 -5.38 -8.88 11.00
C ASP A 146 -5.98 -9.57 9.75
N VAL A 147 -6.08 -8.85 8.61
CA VAL A 147 -6.64 -9.40 7.35
C VAL A 147 -5.80 -10.54 6.77
N PRO A 148 -4.46 -10.48 6.74
CA PRO A 148 -3.64 -11.59 6.26
C PRO A 148 -3.41 -12.68 7.31
N GLY A 149 -3.73 -12.40 8.58
CA GLY A 149 -3.47 -13.24 9.75
C GLY A 149 -3.23 -12.38 10.99
N ARG A 150 -3.02 -12.99 12.16
CA ARG A 150 -2.82 -12.24 13.41
C ARG A 150 -1.50 -11.48 13.37
N ALA A 151 -1.54 -10.16 13.26
CA ALA A 151 -0.36 -9.30 13.18
C ALA A 151 0.42 -9.31 14.49
N ASP A 152 1.72 -9.63 14.46
CA ASP A 152 2.63 -9.59 15.60
C ASP A 152 3.34 -8.24 15.74
N ALA A 153 3.58 -7.55 14.63
CA ALA A 153 4.15 -6.21 14.63
C ALA A 153 3.72 -5.41 13.39
N LEU A 154 3.84 -4.08 13.47
CA LEU A 154 3.47 -3.13 12.43
C LEU A 154 4.60 -2.10 12.23
N GLY A 155 4.84 -1.68 10.99
CA GLY A 155 5.77 -0.60 10.71
C GLY A 155 5.76 -0.15 9.26
N LEU A 156 5.74 1.18 9.03
CA LEU A 156 5.84 1.81 7.71
C LEU A 156 4.93 1.23 6.61
N GLY A 157 3.73 0.75 6.98
CA GLY A 157 2.77 0.12 6.06
C GLY A 157 2.80 -1.41 6.04
N TRP A 158 3.85 -2.02 6.59
CA TRP A 158 3.98 -3.47 6.74
C TRP A 158 3.22 -4.01 7.94
N VAL A 159 2.61 -5.17 7.74
CA VAL A 159 2.08 -6.08 8.75
C VAL A 159 2.99 -7.30 8.82
N TYR A 160 3.57 -7.54 9.98
CA TYR A 160 4.47 -8.66 10.20
C TYR A 160 3.83 -9.73 11.06
N MET A 161 4.00 -10.98 10.65
CA MET A 161 3.59 -12.18 11.38
C MET A 161 4.84 -13.00 11.71
N LYS A 162 5.00 -13.36 12.98
CA LYS A 162 6.16 -14.13 13.45
C LYS A 162 6.08 -15.57 12.96
N PRO A 163 7.24 -16.24 12.77
CA PRO A 163 7.28 -17.66 12.46
C PRO A 163 6.50 -18.46 13.50
N LYS A 164 5.67 -19.42 13.06
CA LYS A 164 4.89 -20.27 13.95
C LYS A 164 4.70 -21.65 13.33
N ASN A 165 4.84 -22.70 14.14
CA ASN A 165 4.59 -24.09 13.75
C ASN A 165 5.36 -24.54 12.48
N GLY A 166 6.62 -24.11 12.33
CA GLY A 166 7.44 -24.44 11.14
C GLY A 166 7.17 -23.56 9.91
N HIS A 167 6.21 -22.63 9.97
CA HIS A 167 6.05 -21.61 8.93
C HIS A 167 7.03 -20.45 9.15
N PRO A 168 7.69 -19.95 8.09
CA PRO A 168 8.53 -18.77 8.17
C PRO A 168 7.72 -17.52 8.53
N GLY A 169 8.40 -16.44 8.94
CA GLY A 169 7.76 -15.16 9.24
C GLY A 169 7.44 -14.40 7.96
N ASP A 170 6.29 -13.73 7.95
CA ASP A 170 5.74 -13.11 6.75
C ASP A 170 5.59 -11.59 6.91
N TYR A 171 6.03 -10.86 5.88
CA TYR A 171 5.72 -9.44 5.68
C TYR A 171 4.59 -9.32 4.68
N SER A 172 3.54 -8.60 5.05
CA SER A 172 2.37 -8.39 4.20
C SER A 172 1.93 -6.94 4.22
N GLU A 173 1.39 -6.47 3.11
CA GLU A 173 0.64 -5.22 3.07
C GLU A 173 -0.84 -5.50 3.31
N ASN A 174 -1.48 -4.65 4.09
CA ASN A 174 -2.87 -4.84 4.43
C ASN A 174 -3.79 -4.31 3.32
N ARG A 175 -4.25 -5.19 2.42
CA ARG A 175 -5.36 -4.88 1.51
C ARG A 175 -6.64 -5.47 2.07
N ARG A 176 -7.62 -4.63 2.42
CA ARG A 176 -8.99 -5.12 2.67
C ARG A 176 -9.50 -5.80 1.41
N ARG A 177 -9.57 -7.14 1.42
CA ARG A 177 -10.27 -7.92 0.39
C ARG A 177 -11.73 -7.50 0.37
N ARG A 178 -12.16 -6.74 -0.65
CA ARG A 178 -13.51 -6.99 -1.20
C ARG A 178 -13.35 -8.16 -2.17
N ARG A 179 -13.55 -9.38 -1.64
CA ARG A 179 -13.59 -10.68 -2.33
C ARG A 179 -12.47 -10.92 -3.36
N VAL A 180 -11.41 -11.60 -2.93
CA VAL A 180 -10.56 -12.38 -3.82
C VAL A 180 -11.21 -13.74 -3.95
N TYR A 181 -11.72 -14.09 -5.14
CA TYR A 181 -12.15 -15.44 -5.46
C TYR A 181 -10.90 -16.33 -5.56
N HIS A 182 -10.95 -17.50 -4.91
CA HIS A 182 -9.93 -18.52 -5.07
C HIS A 182 -9.93 -18.99 -6.52
N LEU A 183 -8.85 -18.73 -7.24
CA LEU A 183 -8.46 -19.55 -8.39
C LEU A 183 -7.62 -20.69 -7.83
N TYR A 184 -8.27 -21.79 -7.48
CA TYR A 184 -7.65 -23.10 -7.57
C TYR A 184 -8.45 -23.84 -8.65
N GLY A 185 -7.77 -24.20 -9.72
CA GLY A 185 -8.24 -25.27 -10.58
C GLY A 185 -8.22 -26.56 -9.79
N ASP A 186 -9.23 -27.39 -10.00
CA ASP A 186 -9.14 -28.82 -9.74
C ASP A 186 -9.29 -29.53 -11.09
N GLU A 187 -8.26 -30.28 -11.44
CA GLU A 187 -8.32 -31.38 -12.39
C GLU A 187 -9.20 -32.51 -11.83
N SER A 188 -10.04 -33.05 -12.70
CA SER A 188 -10.54 -34.45 -12.77
C SER A 188 -10.73 -35.28 -11.48
N ALA A 189 -11.97 -35.73 -11.23
CA ALA A 189 -12.34 -37.16 -11.20
C ALA A 189 -13.82 -37.32 -10.75
N GLY A 190 -14.59 -38.10 -11.51
CA GLY A 190 -15.97 -38.50 -11.21
C GLY A 190 -16.77 -38.79 -12.47
#